data_AF-A0A2A4CUX0-F1
#
_entry.id   AF-A0A2A4CUX0-F1
#
_cell.length_a   1.000
_cell.length_b   1.000
_cell.length_c   1.000
_cell.angle_alpha   90.00
_cell.angle_beta   90.00
_cell.angle_gamma   90.00
#
_symmetry.space_group_name_H-M   'P 1'
#
loop_
_entity.id
_entity.type
_entity.pdbx_description
1 polymer ?
#
loop_
_entity_poly.entity_id
_entity_poly.type
_entity_poly.pdbx_seq_one_letter_code
_entity_poly.pdbx_strand_id
1 'polypeptide(L)'
;MERLTKMPGHTRLYRRGAVYYHRAAVPQDIIATYGKREETFSLKTRDYSEALCRVKIEAVRVDRLFDEHRLRLAREREEKLHELTPEQIATIKALYLHHLLDEDEEVRIDGFEEVEDHEGQSVLVSPQQFDPRQTFEEYKMLVEDMDEITRFNMARGKADPFYRSEAEEVLSWEGIDLRLDPSSPSWPRLTRALQEASVEAREAIRRRNKGDVVPTPDAPQAAPQSVHEAPLLSAAIKLCRRTSWTRYRVTLSEGWQDAMATVATGLTCLRRTSSASNTLTCENVDELRQSLLNKAFSGELT
;
A
#
# COMPACT_ATOMS: atom_id res chain seq x y z
N MET A 1 27.20 -33.86 -12.05
CA MET A 1 26.08 -32.99 -11.61
C MET A 1 25.43 -32.39 -12.84
N GLU A 2 24.13 -32.64 -13.06
CA GLU A 2 23.40 -32.06 -14.19
C GLU A 2 23.30 -30.53 -14.07
N ARG A 3 23.55 -29.81 -15.17
CA ARG A 3 23.49 -28.36 -15.24
C ARG A 3 22.04 -27.87 -15.46
N LEU A 4 21.71 -26.70 -14.93
CA LEU A 4 20.44 -26.01 -15.17
C LEU A 4 20.37 -25.55 -16.63
N THR A 5 19.37 -26.03 -17.37
CA THR A 5 19.12 -25.66 -18.77
C THR A 5 17.94 -24.70 -18.84
N LYS A 6 18.08 -23.58 -19.57
CA LYS A 6 17.01 -22.59 -19.73
C LYS A 6 15.90 -23.14 -20.61
N MET A 7 14.65 -22.96 -20.20
CA MET A 7 13.48 -23.43 -20.94
C MET A 7 12.79 -22.28 -21.68
N PRO A 8 12.15 -22.53 -22.84
CA PRO A 8 11.34 -21.53 -23.51
C PRO A 8 10.07 -21.19 -22.71
N GLY A 9 9.42 -20.07 -23.04
CA GLY A 9 8.13 -19.65 -22.49
C GLY A 9 8.20 -18.74 -21.26
N HIS A 10 9.28 -18.75 -20.49
CA HIS A 10 9.50 -17.79 -19.39
C HIS A 10 10.99 -17.56 -19.13
N THR A 11 11.39 -16.31 -18.88
CA THR A 11 12.82 -15.92 -18.73
C THR A 11 13.49 -16.57 -17.51
N ARG A 12 12.72 -16.81 -16.45
CA ARG A 12 13.17 -17.38 -15.16
C ARG A 12 12.95 -18.89 -15.02
N LEU A 13 12.53 -19.59 -16.07
CA LEU A 13 12.25 -21.04 -16.02
C LEU A 13 13.47 -21.85 -16.49
N TYR A 14 13.91 -22.77 -15.63
CA TYR A 14 15.03 -23.67 -15.88
C TYR A 14 14.66 -25.11 -15.56
N ARG A 15 15.43 -26.06 -16.07
CA ARG A 15 15.26 -27.49 -15.84
C ARG A 15 16.57 -28.13 -15.42
N ARG A 16 16.51 -29.03 -14.43
CA ARG A 16 17.61 -29.90 -14.01
C ARG A 16 17.08 -31.33 -13.89
N GLY A 17 17.51 -32.21 -14.77
CA GLY A 17 16.99 -33.57 -14.90
C GLY A 17 15.50 -33.57 -15.25
N ALA A 18 14.68 -34.17 -14.40
CA ALA A 18 13.23 -34.24 -14.59
C ALA A 18 12.45 -33.05 -13.97
N VAL A 19 13.09 -32.22 -13.15
CA VAL A 19 12.40 -31.22 -12.33
C VAL A 19 12.66 -29.80 -12.83
N TYR A 20 11.62 -28.96 -12.78
CA TYR A 20 11.70 -27.55 -13.13
C TYR A 20 12.08 -26.67 -11.93
N TYR A 21 12.82 -25.60 -12.22
CA TYR A 21 13.39 -24.67 -11.26
C TYR A 21 13.07 -23.23 -11.67
N HIS A 22 12.82 -22.40 -10.66
CA HIS A 22 12.85 -20.95 -10.79
C HIS A 22 14.30 -20.49 -10.59
N ARG A 23 14.75 -19.53 -11.41
CA ARG A 23 16.03 -18.84 -11.21
C ARG A 23 15.88 -17.37 -11.57
N ALA A 24 16.09 -16.51 -10.60
CA ALA A 24 16.14 -15.06 -10.77
C ALA A 24 17.50 -14.53 -10.31
N ALA A 25 18.18 -13.76 -11.16
CA ALA A 25 19.35 -13.00 -10.74
C ALA A 25 18.89 -11.83 -9.87
N VAL A 26 19.62 -11.59 -8.78
CA VAL A 26 19.39 -10.43 -7.92
C VAL A 26 19.85 -9.16 -8.67
N PRO A 27 19.03 -8.09 -8.72
CA PRO A 27 19.40 -6.83 -9.37
C PRO A 27 20.69 -6.21 -8.81
N GLN A 28 21.49 -5.59 -9.70
CA GLN A 28 22.84 -5.09 -9.39
C GLN A 28 22.86 -3.98 -8.33
N ASP A 29 21.77 -3.21 -8.22
CA ASP A 29 21.57 -2.15 -7.23
C ASP A 29 21.49 -2.68 -5.79
N ILE A 30 20.98 -3.90 -5.60
CA ILE A 30 20.77 -4.49 -4.27
C ILE A 30 21.67 -5.72 -4.00
N ILE A 31 22.38 -6.24 -5.00
CA ILE A 31 23.17 -7.48 -4.87
C ILE A 31 24.20 -7.44 -3.74
N ALA A 32 24.77 -6.26 -3.45
CA ALA A 32 25.78 -6.10 -2.39
C ALA A 32 25.18 -6.25 -0.98
N THR A 33 23.90 -5.92 -0.80
CA THR A 33 23.23 -5.89 0.51
C THR A 33 22.22 -7.02 0.69
N TYR A 34 21.75 -7.64 -0.40
CA TYR A 34 20.75 -8.72 -0.36
C TYR A 34 21.33 -10.07 0.13
N GLY A 35 22.65 -10.24 0.11
CA GLY A 35 23.34 -11.43 0.66
C GLY A 35 23.36 -12.66 -0.26
N LYS A 36 22.64 -12.64 -1.39
CA LYS A 36 22.70 -13.66 -2.45
C LYS A 36 22.85 -13.01 -3.82
N ARG A 37 23.38 -13.77 -4.78
CA ARG A 37 23.48 -13.35 -6.19
C ARG A 37 22.30 -13.80 -7.05
N GLU A 38 21.64 -14.88 -6.67
CA GLU A 38 20.47 -15.42 -7.35
C GLU A 38 19.52 -16.11 -6.36
N GLU A 39 18.22 -16.01 -6.63
CA GLU A 39 17.21 -16.84 -6.00
C GLU A 39 16.90 -18.03 -6.91
N THR A 40 17.32 -19.22 -6.47
CA THR A 40 17.16 -20.47 -7.22
C THR A 40 16.48 -21.51 -6.35
N PHE A 41 15.30 -21.99 -6.77
CA PHE A 41 14.57 -23.02 -6.06
C PHE A 41 13.75 -23.92 -6.99
N SER A 42 13.44 -25.12 -6.52
CA SER A 42 12.67 -26.11 -7.27
C SER A 42 11.19 -25.73 -7.30
N LEU A 43 10.58 -25.77 -8.48
CA LEU A 43 9.13 -25.62 -8.64
C LEU A 43 8.38 -26.91 -8.26
N LYS A 44 9.09 -27.96 -7.84
CA LYS A 44 8.53 -29.25 -7.37
C LYS A 44 7.52 -29.86 -8.35
N THR A 45 7.79 -29.75 -9.64
CA THR A 45 6.97 -30.38 -10.69
C THR A 45 7.85 -30.87 -11.83
N ARG A 46 7.34 -31.89 -12.54
CA ARG A 46 7.91 -32.47 -13.76
C ARG A 46 7.10 -32.11 -15.00
N ASP A 47 5.91 -31.52 -14.82
CA ASP A 47 5.04 -31.07 -15.90
C ASP A 47 5.43 -29.65 -16.33
N TYR A 48 5.67 -29.47 -17.63
CA TYR A 48 6.05 -28.18 -18.21
C TYR A 48 4.94 -27.13 -18.09
N SER A 49 3.68 -27.52 -18.30
CA SER A 49 2.54 -26.61 -18.26
C SER A 49 2.32 -26.07 -16.84
N GLU A 50 2.40 -26.97 -15.86
CA GLU A 50 2.34 -26.63 -14.46
C GLU A 50 3.55 -25.77 -14.03
N ALA A 51 4.75 -26.10 -14.50
CA ALA A 51 5.95 -25.32 -14.23
C ALA A 51 5.84 -23.88 -14.76
N LEU A 52 5.31 -23.68 -15.97
CA LEU A 52 5.05 -22.36 -16.53
C LEU A 52 4.04 -21.54 -15.70
N CYS A 53 3.06 -22.21 -15.10
CA CYS A 53 2.14 -21.53 -14.22
C CYS A 53 2.80 -21.12 -12.91
N ARG A 54 3.48 -22.07 -12.25
CA ARG A 54 4.18 -21.83 -10.98
C ARG A 54 5.26 -20.76 -11.12
N VAL A 55 6.04 -20.77 -12.21
CA VAL A 55 7.13 -19.79 -12.39
C VAL A 55 6.63 -18.36 -12.51
N LYS A 56 5.43 -18.12 -13.05
CA LYS A 56 4.84 -16.77 -13.13
C LYS A 56 4.47 -16.22 -11.76
N ILE A 57 3.85 -17.06 -10.93
CA ILE A 57 3.48 -16.71 -9.56
C ILE A 57 4.73 -16.44 -8.74
N GLU A 58 5.69 -17.37 -8.81
CA GLU A 58 6.96 -17.24 -8.09
C GLU A 58 7.81 -16.06 -8.58
N ALA A 59 7.71 -15.70 -9.87
CA ALA A 59 8.39 -14.50 -10.38
C ALA A 59 7.87 -13.24 -9.70
N VAL A 60 6.55 -13.06 -9.59
CA VAL A 60 5.94 -11.92 -8.90
C VAL A 60 6.34 -11.90 -7.42
N ARG A 61 6.32 -13.06 -6.76
CA ARG A 61 6.74 -13.18 -5.36
C ARG A 61 8.19 -12.74 -5.16
N VAL A 62 9.10 -13.19 -6.03
CA VAL A 62 10.52 -12.83 -5.96
C VAL A 62 10.75 -11.35 -6.30
N ASP A 63 10.00 -10.78 -7.25
CA ASP A 63 10.09 -9.35 -7.55
C ASP A 63 9.66 -8.51 -6.34
N ARG A 64 8.58 -8.88 -5.64
CA ARG A 64 8.17 -8.23 -4.38
C ARG A 64 9.26 -8.25 -3.32
N LEU A 65 9.95 -9.38 -3.14
CA LEU A 65 11.08 -9.47 -2.18
C LEU A 65 12.21 -8.50 -2.54
N PHE A 66 12.50 -8.32 -3.83
CA PHE A 66 13.51 -7.36 -4.26
C PHE A 66 13.05 -5.92 -4.02
N ASP A 67 11.78 -5.61 -4.29
CA ASP A 67 11.21 -4.29 -4.06
C ASP A 67 11.12 -3.96 -2.56
N GLU A 68 10.68 -4.88 -1.71
CA GLU A 68 10.71 -4.74 -0.24
C GLU A 68 12.13 -4.44 0.27
N HIS A 69 13.14 -5.14 -0.26
CA HIS A 69 14.53 -4.88 0.12
C HIS A 69 15.02 -3.51 -0.38
N ARG A 70 14.60 -3.07 -1.56
CA ARG A 70 14.88 -1.69 -2.04
C ARG A 70 14.25 -0.66 -1.13
N LEU A 71 12.98 -0.85 -0.74
CA LEU A 71 12.28 0.04 0.18
C LEU A 71 13.00 0.11 1.53
N ARG A 72 13.44 -1.05 2.07
CA ARG A 72 14.26 -1.08 3.29
C ARG A 72 15.56 -0.28 3.16
N LEU A 73 16.29 -0.45 2.05
CA LEU A 73 17.53 0.32 1.82
C LEU A 73 17.27 1.82 1.63
N ALA A 74 16.18 2.18 0.94
CA ALA A 74 15.77 3.56 0.76
C ALA A 74 15.47 4.21 2.11
N ARG A 75 14.67 3.55 2.95
CA ARG A 75 14.41 3.95 4.35
C ARG A 75 15.69 4.06 5.15
N GLU A 76 16.63 3.12 5.00
CA GLU A 76 17.92 3.18 5.71
C GLU A 76 18.78 4.37 5.31
N ARG A 77 18.75 4.74 4.03
CA ARG A 77 19.47 5.89 3.46
C ARG A 77 18.79 7.22 3.72
N GLU A 78 17.49 7.20 4.02
CA GLU A 78 16.72 8.39 4.32
C GLU A 78 17.33 9.11 5.53
N GLU A 79 17.54 10.42 5.36
CA GLU A 79 18.20 11.25 6.35
C GLU A 79 17.36 11.30 7.62
N LYS A 80 18.00 10.99 8.75
CA LYS A 80 17.36 11.12 10.05
C LYS A 80 17.17 12.59 10.35
N LEU A 81 15.94 12.99 10.61
CA LEU A 81 15.63 14.32 11.10
C LEU A 81 16.22 14.48 12.50
N HIS A 82 16.88 15.62 12.73
CA HIS A 82 17.39 15.95 14.05
C HIS A 82 16.29 16.54 14.94
N GLU A 83 15.32 17.25 14.38
CA GLU A 83 14.21 17.85 15.11
C GLU A 83 12.93 17.82 14.24
N LEU A 84 11.79 17.61 14.89
CA LEU A 84 10.44 17.74 14.32
C LEU A 84 9.89 19.15 14.58
N THR A 85 9.19 19.71 13.58
CA THR A 85 8.49 20.97 13.76
C THR A 85 7.22 20.79 14.61
N PRO A 86 6.71 21.84 15.27
CA PRO A 86 5.45 21.77 16.00
C PRO A 86 4.26 21.31 15.13
N GLU A 87 4.23 21.71 13.86
CA GLU A 87 3.19 21.35 12.90
C GLU A 87 3.24 19.86 12.53
N GLN A 88 4.45 19.30 12.39
CA GLN A 88 4.64 17.86 12.19
C GLN A 88 4.13 17.09 13.41
N ILE A 89 4.50 17.51 14.63
CA ILE A 89 4.03 16.87 15.86
C ILE A 89 2.51 16.94 15.97
N ALA A 90 1.88 18.07 15.63
CA ALA A 90 0.43 18.21 15.62
C ALA A 90 -0.25 17.28 14.60
N THR A 91 0.34 17.12 13.42
CA THR A 91 -0.16 16.21 12.37
C THR A 91 -0.06 14.76 12.84
N ILE A 92 1.09 14.37 13.41
CA ILE A 92 1.31 13.03 13.98
C ILE A 92 0.31 12.74 15.11
N LYS A 93 0.08 13.71 16.01
CA LYS A 93 -0.92 13.62 17.08
C LYS A 93 -2.32 13.37 16.52
N ALA A 94 -2.73 14.12 15.49
CA ALA A 94 -4.03 13.99 14.86
C ALA A 94 -4.21 12.62 14.18
N LEU A 95 -3.17 12.11 13.50
CA LEU A 95 -3.21 10.79 12.89
C LEU A 95 -3.29 9.67 13.94
N TYR A 96 -2.53 9.78 15.03
CA TYR A 96 -2.59 8.81 16.12
C TYR A 96 -3.97 8.79 16.80
N LEU A 97 -4.56 9.97 17.04
CA LEU A 97 -5.92 10.09 17.56
C LEU A 97 -6.96 9.45 16.62
N HIS A 98 -6.84 9.69 15.31
CA HIS A 98 -7.69 9.03 14.32
C HIS A 98 -7.59 7.52 14.44
N HIS A 99 -6.36 6.97 14.39
CA HIS A 99 -6.14 5.52 14.43
C HIS A 99 -6.75 4.88 15.68
N LEU A 100 -6.55 5.45 16.87
CA LEU A 100 -7.13 4.93 18.11
C LEU A 100 -8.67 4.91 18.09
N LEU A 101 -9.31 5.90 17.45
CA LEU A 101 -10.77 5.99 17.37
C LEU A 101 -11.34 5.16 16.22
N ASP A 102 -10.56 4.91 15.18
CA ASP A 102 -10.88 4.00 14.08
C ASP A 102 -10.84 2.55 14.58
N GLU A 103 -9.81 2.16 15.33
CA GLU A 103 -9.74 0.83 15.99
C GLU A 103 -10.92 0.60 16.96
N ASP A 104 -11.32 1.59 17.76
CA ASP A 104 -12.53 1.47 18.60
C ASP A 104 -13.80 1.32 17.76
N GLU A 105 -13.90 1.99 16.61
CA GLU A 105 -15.03 1.85 15.71
C GLU A 105 -15.07 0.45 15.08
N GLU A 106 -13.92 -0.09 14.65
CA GLU A 106 -13.79 -1.46 14.15
C GLU A 106 -14.23 -2.49 15.20
N VAL A 107 -13.77 -2.37 16.45
CA VAL A 107 -14.19 -3.23 17.57
C VAL A 107 -15.71 -3.18 17.78
N ARG A 108 -16.33 -2.00 17.62
CA ARG A 108 -17.79 -1.84 17.77
C ARG A 108 -18.57 -2.41 16.58
N ILE A 109 -18.05 -2.26 15.37
CA ILE A 109 -18.64 -2.84 14.16
C ILE A 109 -18.59 -4.36 14.23
N ASP A 110 -17.45 -4.91 14.68
CA ASP A 110 -17.29 -6.35 14.91
C ASP A 110 -18.21 -6.86 16.03
N GLY A 111 -18.50 -6.00 17.02
CA GLY A 111 -19.41 -6.26 18.13
C GLY A 111 -18.77 -7.04 19.27
N PHE A 112 -19.31 -6.87 20.47
CA PHE A 112 -18.81 -7.52 21.69
C PHE A 112 -19.45 -8.90 21.91
N GLU A 113 -18.74 -9.77 22.64
CA GLU A 113 -19.36 -10.99 23.15
C GLU A 113 -20.31 -10.65 24.30
N GLU A 114 -21.53 -11.17 24.22
CA GLU A 114 -22.53 -11.10 25.28
C GLU A 114 -22.46 -12.38 26.10
N VAL A 115 -22.32 -12.22 27.42
CA VAL A 115 -22.30 -13.31 28.38
C VAL A 115 -23.49 -13.19 29.31
N GLU A 116 -24.20 -14.30 29.51
CA GLU A 116 -25.28 -14.43 30.49
C GLU A 116 -24.84 -15.36 31.61
N ASP A 117 -25.14 -14.98 32.84
CA ASP A 117 -24.91 -15.83 34.00
C ASP A 117 -26.05 -16.83 34.15
N HIS A 118 -25.76 -18.10 33.87
CA HIS A 118 -26.66 -19.23 34.13
C HIS A 118 -26.09 -20.06 35.26
N GLU A 119 -26.80 -20.08 36.40
CA GLU A 119 -26.45 -20.91 37.57
C GLU A 119 -25.01 -20.67 38.11
N GLY A 120 -24.50 -19.44 37.97
CA GLY A 120 -23.14 -19.08 38.41
C GLY A 120 -22.04 -19.47 37.41
N GLN A 121 -22.40 -19.88 36.20
CA GLN A 121 -21.49 -19.99 35.06
C GLN A 121 -21.83 -18.91 34.02
N SER A 122 -20.84 -18.14 33.61
CA SER A 122 -20.98 -17.20 32.49
C SER A 122 -20.97 -18.00 31.19
N VAL A 123 -22.07 -17.95 30.45
CA VAL A 123 -22.28 -18.66 29.19
C VAL A 123 -22.47 -17.62 28.09
N LEU A 124 -21.84 -17.84 26.93
CA LEU A 124 -22.01 -16.98 25.77
C LEU A 124 -23.45 -17.05 25.25
N VAL A 125 -24.08 -15.88 25.07
CA VAL A 125 -25.45 -15.75 24.54
C VAL A 125 -25.52 -16.19 23.09
N SER A 126 -24.45 -15.97 22.32
CA SER A 126 -24.37 -16.32 20.90
C SER A 126 -23.30 -17.38 20.65
N PRO A 127 -23.50 -18.27 19.65
CA PRO A 127 -22.45 -19.20 19.22
C PRO A 127 -21.20 -18.42 18.81
N GLN A 128 -20.04 -18.83 19.31
CA GLN A 128 -18.76 -18.24 18.94
C GLN A 128 -18.49 -18.49 17.46
N GLN A 129 -18.54 -17.43 16.64
CA GLN A 129 -18.40 -17.53 15.17
C GLN A 129 -16.96 -17.28 14.69
N PHE A 130 -16.11 -16.65 15.50
CA PHE A 130 -14.73 -16.23 15.16
C PHE A 130 -13.77 -16.45 16.35
N ASP A 131 -12.49 -16.12 16.18
CA ASP A 131 -11.51 -16.03 17.30
C ASP A 131 -12.13 -15.25 18.48
N PRO A 132 -11.77 -15.59 19.74
CA PRO A 132 -12.46 -15.07 20.91
C PRO A 132 -12.47 -13.54 20.90
N ARG A 133 -13.66 -12.96 20.79
CA ARG A 133 -13.88 -11.52 20.90
C ARG A 133 -13.99 -11.17 22.38
N GLN A 134 -13.53 -9.99 22.77
CA GLN A 134 -13.66 -9.55 24.15
C GLN A 134 -15.12 -9.15 24.47
N THR A 135 -15.50 -9.27 25.74
CA THR A 135 -16.77 -8.71 26.24
C THR A 135 -16.69 -7.19 26.35
N PHE A 136 -17.85 -6.53 26.44
CA PHE A 136 -17.90 -5.07 26.61
C PHE A 136 -17.21 -4.59 27.90
N GLU A 137 -17.40 -5.31 29.01
CA GLU A 137 -16.80 -4.92 30.29
C GLU A 137 -15.28 -5.13 30.31
N GLU A 138 -14.75 -6.19 29.69
CA GLU A 138 -13.30 -6.37 29.52
C GLU A 138 -12.68 -5.23 28.71
N TYR A 139 -13.31 -4.86 27.59
CA TYR A 139 -12.83 -3.76 26.76
C TYR A 139 -12.83 -2.44 27.54
N LYS A 140 -13.91 -2.16 28.27
CA LYS A 140 -14.02 -0.95 29.10
C LYS A 140 -12.98 -0.92 30.20
N MET A 141 -12.71 -2.05 30.88
CA MET A 141 -11.63 -2.13 31.87
C MET A 141 -10.27 -1.81 31.25
N LEU A 142 -9.96 -2.41 30.09
CA LEU A 142 -8.72 -2.13 29.36
C LEU A 142 -8.57 -0.63 29.03
N VAL A 143 -9.64 0.01 28.55
CA VAL A 143 -9.66 1.45 28.23
C VAL A 143 -9.33 2.30 29.46
N GLU A 144 -9.96 2.01 30.60
CA GLU A 144 -9.74 2.77 31.85
C GLU A 144 -8.35 2.53 32.44
N ASP A 145 -7.89 1.28 32.49
CA ASP A 145 -6.55 0.92 33.01
C ASP A 145 -5.46 1.63 32.20
N MET A 146 -5.58 1.63 30.87
CA MET A 146 -4.64 2.33 29.99
C MET A 146 -4.73 3.85 30.13
N ASP A 147 -5.92 4.41 30.38
CA ASP A 147 -6.06 5.86 30.66
C ASP A 147 -5.37 6.25 31.96
N GLU A 148 -5.58 5.46 33.03
CA GLU A 148 -5.00 5.72 34.34
C GLU A 148 -3.47 5.76 34.28
N ILE A 149 -2.87 4.75 33.64
CA ILE A 149 -1.41 4.68 33.45
C ILE A 149 -0.91 5.89 32.64
N THR A 150 -1.61 6.22 31.56
CA THR A 150 -1.24 7.34 30.69
C THR A 150 -1.28 8.67 31.45
N ARG A 151 -2.39 8.96 32.14
CA ARG A 151 -2.54 10.16 32.96
C ARG A 151 -1.54 10.22 34.10
N PHE A 152 -1.26 9.09 34.75
CA PHE A 152 -0.26 8.98 35.81
C PHE A 152 1.13 9.40 35.31
N ASN A 153 1.52 8.92 34.12
CA ASN A 153 2.80 9.25 33.49
C ASN A 153 2.85 10.70 33.03
N MET A 154 1.76 11.18 32.41
CA MET A 154 1.63 12.57 31.98
C MET A 154 1.75 13.57 33.14
N ALA A 155 1.08 13.30 34.26
CA ALA A 155 1.12 14.18 35.43
C ALA A 155 2.52 14.32 36.04
N ARG A 156 3.39 13.34 35.81
CA ARG A 156 4.78 13.30 36.32
C ARG A 156 5.81 13.67 35.26
N GLY A 157 5.39 14.01 34.04
CA GLY A 157 6.29 14.27 32.92
C GLY A 157 7.13 13.06 32.52
N LYS A 158 6.65 11.83 32.75
CA LYS A 158 7.37 10.61 32.42
C LYS A 158 7.13 10.23 30.96
N ALA A 159 8.21 10.09 30.21
CA ALA A 159 8.22 9.38 28.93
C ALA A 159 8.50 7.90 29.21
N ASP A 160 7.44 7.11 29.32
CA ASP A 160 7.54 5.67 29.55
C ASP A 160 8.09 4.95 28.29
N PRO A 161 8.84 3.82 28.44
CA PRO A 161 9.33 3.06 27.29
C PRO A 161 8.23 2.64 26.31
N PHE A 162 6.99 2.40 26.78
CA PHE A 162 5.84 2.13 25.91
C PHE A 162 5.62 3.27 24.91
N TYR A 163 5.47 4.51 25.38
CA TYR A 163 5.26 5.65 24.49
C TYR A 163 6.46 5.99 23.61
N ARG A 164 7.65 5.51 23.98
CA ARG A 164 8.82 5.61 23.11
C ARG A 164 8.72 4.64 21.94
N SER A 165 8.35 3.38 22.19
CA SER A 165 8.14 2.41 21.10
C SER A 165 6.95 2.79 20.23
N GLU A 166 5.86 3.26 20.84
CA GLU A 166 4.69 3.78 20.09
C GLU A 166 5.10 4.92 19.15
N ALA A 167 5.89 5.88 19.64
CA ALA A 167 6.36 6.97 18.80
C ALA A 167 7.24 6.50 17.63
N GLU A 168 8.07 5.47 17.83
CA GLU A 168 8.87 4.87 16.76
C GLU A 168 7.98 4.17 15.71
N GLU A 169 6.93 3.49 16.15
CA GLU A 169 5.95 2.84 15.28
C GLU A 169 5.14 3.86 14.47
N VAL A 170 4.56 4.87 15.13
CA VAL A 170 3.76 5.91 14.49
C VAL A 170 4.54 6.68 13.42
N LEU A 171 5.82 6.97 13.67
CA LEU A 171 6.68 7.63 12.68
C LEU A 171 6.88 6.78 11.40
N SER A 172 6.66 5.47 11.49
CA SER A 172 6.76 4.53 10.36
C SER A 172 5.45 4.27 9.62
N TRP A 173 4.33 4.84 10.09
CA TRP A 173 3.04 4.70 9.44
C TRP A 173 3.02 5.35 8.06
N GLU A 174 2.21 4.78 7.17
CA GLU A 174 1.98 5.31 5.83
C GLU A 174 1.42 6.74 5.92
N GLY A 175 2.11 7.67 5.25
CA GLY A 175 1.73 9.09 5.27
C GLY A 175 2.48 9.95 6.28
N ILE A 176 3.20 9.34 7.24
CA ILE A 176 4.22 10.04 8.03
C ILE A 176 5.60 9.71 7.46
N ASP A 177 5.97 8.42 7.42
CA ASP A 177 7.25 7.93 6.91
C ASP A 177 8.47 8.79 7.31
N LEU A 178 8.55 9.17 8.59
CA LEU A 178 9.63 10.00 9.14
C LEU A 178 10.62 9.16 9.93
N ARG A 179 11.91 9.53 9.87
CA ARG A 179 12.94 8.94 10.73
C ARG A 179 13.51 10.00 11.64
N LEU A 180 13.26 9.86 12.94
CA LEU A 180 13.80 10.77 13.95
C LEU A 180 15.10 10.21 14.52
N ASP A 181 16.13 11.06 14.64
CA ASP A 181 17.41 10.65 15.25
C ASP A 181 17.19 10.22 16.71
N PRO A 182 17.78 9.11 17.20
CA PRO A 182 17.61 8.66 18.58
C PRO A 182 17.98 9.72 19.64
N SER A 183 18.90 10.63 19.33
CA SER A 183 19.34 11.73 20.18
C SER A 183 18.54 13.03 20.01
N SER A 184 17.50 13.01 19.18
CA SER A 184 16.67 14.18 18.89
C SER A 184 16.03 14.79 20.16
N PRO A 185 16.05 16.13 20.31
CA PRO A 185 15.32 16.80 21.37
C PRO A 185 13.79 16.77 21.18
N SER A 186 13.28 16.30 20.05
CA SER A 186 11.84 16.21 19.79
C SER A 186 11.15 15.03 20.46
N TRP A 187 11.90 14.01 20.89
CA TRP A 187 11.32 12.80 21.49
C TRP A 187 10.39 13.09 22.68
N PRO A 188 10.77 13.90 23.69
CA PRO A 188 9.86 14.21 24.80
C PRO A 188 8.60 14.95 24.33
N ARG A 189 8.71 15.84 23.34
CA ARG A 189 7.56 16.59 22.79
C ARG A 189 6.60 15.69 22.03
N LEU A 190 7.14 14.78 21.21
CA LEU A 190 6.36 13.81 20.45
C LEU A 190 5.66 12.82 21.40
N THR A 191 6.39 12.22 22.34
CA THR A 191 5.81 11.34 23.36
C THR A 191 4.70 12.03 24.14
N ARG A 192 4.88 13.30 24.52
CA ARG A 192 3.84 14.07 25.19
C ARG A 192 2.59 14.23 24.32
N ALA A 193 2.77 14.55 23.04
CA ALA A 193 1.66 14.70 22.10
C ALA A 193 0.88 13.39 21.91
N LEU A 194 1.55 12.24 21.83
CA LEU A 194 0.89 10.93 21.74
C LEU A 194 0.13 10.58 23.03
N GLN A 195 0.69 10.87 24.20
CA GLN A 195 -0.02 10.72 25.47
C GLN A 195 -1.30 11.58 25.51
N GLU A 196 -1.24 12.82 25.02
CA GLU A 196 -2.42 13.68 24.93
C GLU A 196 -3.48 13.10 23.98
N ALA A 197 -3.09 12.66 22.77
CA ALA A 197 -4.01 11.98 21.85
C ALA A 197 -4.62 10.72 22.48
N SER A 198 -3.83 9.92 23.19
CA SER A 198 -4.30 8.75 23.94
C SER A 198 -5.38 9.09 24.96
N VAL A 199 -5.20 10.19 25.70
CA VAL A 199 -6.19 10.67 26.68
C VAL A 199 -7.46 11.19 25.99
N GLU A 200 -7.31 11.97 24.93
CA GLU A 200 -8.42 12.48 24.12
C GLU A 200 -9.25 11.32 23.52
N ALA A 201 -8.59 10.30 22.96
CA ALA A 201 -9.24 9.10 22.44
C ALA A 201 -10.04 8.38 23.52
N ARG A 202 -9.45 8.15 24.70
CA ARG A 202 -10.11 7.44 25.81
C ARG A 202 -11.29 8.21 26.39
N GLU A 203 -11.24 9.54 26.38
CA GLU A 203 -12.41 10.36 26.70
C GLU A 203 -13.55 10.19 25.70
N ALA A 204 -13.24 10.15 24.40
CA ALA A 204 -14.21 9.88 23.36
C ALA A 204 -14.79 8.45 23.45
N ILE A 205 -13.95 7.44 23.67
CA ILE A 205 -14.38 6.04 23.88
C ILE A 205 -15.29 5.92 25.11
N ARG A 206 -14.97 6.59 26.22
CA ARG A 206 -15.86 6.65 27.40
C ARG A 206 -17.23 7.23 27.08
N ARG A 207 -17.31 8.21 26.18
CA ARG A 207 -18.59 8.77 25.72
C ARG A 207 -19.33 7.77 24.85
N ARG A 208 -18.66 7.10 23.90
CA ARG A 208 -19.24 6.01 23.10
C ARG A 208 -19.77 4.87 23.99
N ASN A 209 -19.05 4.51 25.05
CA ASN A 209 -19.47 3.51 26.04
C ASN A 209 -20.75 3.90 26.81
N LYS A 210 -21.08 5.19 26.88
CA LYS A 210 -22.35 5.69 27.45
C LYS A 210 -23.49 5.73 26.43
N GLY A 211 -23.21 5.42 25.17
CA GLY A 211 -24.14 5.53 24.06
C GLY A 211 -24.15 6.90 23.36
N ASP A 212 -23.21 7.79 23.69
CA ASP A 212 -23.08 9.05 22.94
C ASP A 212 -22.56 8.77 21.52
N VAL A 213 -23.14 9.43 20.52
CA VAL A 213 -22.63 9.39 19.15
C VAL A 213 -21.42 10.32 19.04
N VAL A 214 -20.22 9.74 19.00
CA VAL A 214 -18.94 10.44 18.82
C VAL A 214 -18.28 9.97 17.53
N PRO A 215 -18.22 10.79 16.47
CA PRO A 215 -17.63 10.38 15.20
C PRO A 215 -16.11 10.23 15.31
N THR A 216 -15.54 9.30 14.56
CA THR A 216 -14.09 9.25 14.32
C THR A 216 -13.70 10.44 13.43
N PRO A 217 -12.72 11.26 13.81
CA PRO A 217 -12.24 12.36 12.97
C PRO A 217 -11.69 11.82 11.65
N ASP A 218 -11.78 12.60 10.56
CA ASP A 218 -11.14 12.20 9.30
C ASP A 218 -9.60 12.11 9.44
N ALA A 219 -8.98 11.16 8.75
CA ALA A 219 -7.53 11.04 8.76
C ALA A 219 -6.92 12.30 8.12
N PRO A 220 -5.91 12.93 8.75
CA PRO A 220 -5.18 14.01 8.10
C PRO A 220 -4.53 13.47 6.82
N GLN A 221 -4.96 13.98 5.65
CA GLN A 221 -4.45 13.51 4.37
C GLN A 221 -2.95 13.80 4.26
N ALA A 222 -2.14 12.74 4.24
CA ALA A 222 -0.85 12.77 3.58
C ALA A 222 -1.07 12.80 2.05
N ALA A 223 -0.17 13.44 1.31
CA ALA A 223 -0.31 13.61 -0.13
C ALA A 223 -0.59 12.26 -0.85
N PRO A 224 -1.49 12.20 -1.84
CA PRO A 224 -2.01 10.95 -2.37
C PRO A 224 -0.91 10.12 -3.04
N GLN A 225 -0.65 8.91 -2.53
CA GLN A 225 0.06 7.88 -3.26
C GLN A 225 -0.93 7.03 -4.07
N SER A 226 -0.61 6.81 -5.35
CA SER A 226 -1.46 6.11 -6.30
C SER A 226 -1.55 4.61 -5.97
N VAL A 227 -2.74 4.15 -5.58
CA VAL A 227 -3.02 2.74 -5.34
C VAL A 227 -3.17 2.01 -6.68
N HIS A 228 -2.28 1.06 -6.98
CA HIS A 228 -2.48 0.11 -8.06
C HIS A 228 -3.05 -1.19 -7.48
N GLU A 229 -4.36 -1.41 -7.67
CA GLU A 229 -5.04 -2.65 -7.31
C GLU A 229 -4.50 -3.84 -8.12
N ALA A 230 -3.77 -4.73 -7.47
CA ALA A 230 -3.41 -6.03 -8.04
C ALA A 230 -4.38 -7.12 -7.53
N PRO A 231 -4.86 -8.03 -8.38
CA PRO A 231 -5.88 -9.01 -8.01
C PRO A 231 -5.34 -10.06 -7.02
N LEU A 232 -6.25 -10.59 -6.19
CA LEU A 232 -5.99 -11.63 -5.19
C LEU A 232 -5.43 -12.93 -5.80
N LEU A 233 -4.44 -13.50 -5.11
CA LEU A 233 -3.62 -14.66 -5.52
C LEU A 233 -4.44 -15.93 -5.87
N SER A 234 -5.59 -16.12 -5.23
CA SER A 234 -6.47 -17.27 -5.43
C SER A 234 -7.20 -17.24 -6.79
N ALA A 235 -7.43 -16.06 -7.37
CA ALA A 235 -8.03 -15.89 -8.69
C ALA A 235 -7.02 -16.20 -9.82
N ALA A 236 -5.76 -15.80 -9.65
CA ALA A 236 -4.70 -16.02 -10.62
C ALA A 236 -4.37 -17.50 -10.85
N ILE A 237 -4.45 -18.34 -9.80
CA ILE A 237 -4.16 -19.78 -9.87
C ILE A 237 -5.23 -20.55 -10.66
N LYS A 238 -6.52 -20.21 -10.49
CA LYS A 238 -7.64 -20.89 -11.17
C LYS A 238 -7.65 -20.62 -12.68
N LEU A 239 -7.29 -19.40 -13.10
CA LEU A 239 -7.27 -19.03 -14.53
C LEU A 239 -6.17 -19.78 -15.30
N CYS A 240 -5.04 -19.99 -14.64
CA CYS A 240 -3.82 -20.53 -15.24
C CYS A 240 -3.88 -22.05 -15.54
N ARG A 241 -4.72 -22.82 -14.82
CA ARG A 241 -4.97 -24.24 -15.13
C ARG A 241 -5.97 -24.46 -16.28
N ARG A 242 -6.80 -23.46 -16.60
CA ARG A 242 -7.94 -23.61 -17.53
C ARG A 242 -7.61 -23.26 -18.98
N THR A 243 -6.49 -22.58 -19.22
CA THR A 243 -6.04 -22.25 -20.57
C THR A 243 -5.00 -23.27 -21.06
N SER A 244 -5.46 -24.43 -21.52
CA SER A 244 -4.74 -25.13 -22.59
C SER A 244 -4.65 -24.17 -23.77
N TRP A 245 -3.48 -24.04 -24.37
CA TRP A 245 -3.18 -23.10 -25.45
C TRP A 245 -4.11 -23.27 -26.67
N THR A 246 -5.29 -22.67 -26.64
CA THR A 246 -5.95 -22.18 -27.85
C THR A 246 -5.40 -20.79 -28.09
N ARG A 247 -4.66 -20.66 -29.20
CA ARG A 247 -4.13 -19.45 -29.80
C ARG A 247 -5.14 -18.29 -29.70
N TYR A 248 -5.08 -17.49 -28.63
CA TYR A 248 -5.73 -16.19 -28.59
C TYR A 248 -4.85 -15.22 -29.38
N ARG A 249 -5.16 -15.09 -30.67
CA ARG A 249 -4.90 -13.84 -31.38
C ARG A 249 -5.88 -12.85 -30.77
N VAL A 250 -5.45 -12.07 -29.78
CA VAL A 250 -6.21 -10.90 -29.36
C VAL A 250 -6.22 -9.96 -30.56
N THR A 251 -7.32 -9.96 -31.29
CA THR A 251 -7.70 -8.81 -32.08
C THR A 251 -7.83 -7.65 -31.11
N LEU A 252 -6.88 -6.73 -31.17
CA LEU A 252 -7.04 -5.38 -30.65
C LEU A 252 -8.22 -4.76 -31.42
N SER A 253 -9.43 -4.96 -30.92
CA SER A 253 -10.62 -4.21 -31.33
C SER A 253 -10.94 -3.21 -30.22
N GLU A 254 -10.67 -1.95 -30.53
CA GLU A 254 -11.55 -0.79 -30.25
C GLU A 254 -11.75 -0.32 -28.79
N GLY A 255 -10.83 -0.61 -27.86
CA GLY A 255 -10.88 -0.03 -26.50
C GLY A 255 -9.67 0.80 -26.06
N TRP A 256 -8.58 0.77 -26.83
CA TRP A 256 -7.28 1.34 -26.40
C TRP A 256 -6.86 2.63 -27.13
N GLN A 257 -7.75 3.22 -27.92
CA GLN A 257 -7.52 4.54 -28.52
C GLN A 257 -8.12 5.71 -27.71
N ASP A 258 -9.13 5.46 -26.86
CA ASP A 258 -9.77 6.53 -26.07
C ASP A 258 -9.12 6.79 -24.69
N ALA A 259 -8.42 5.81 -24.11
CA ALA A 259 -7.72 5.99 -22.82
C ALA A 259 -6.37 6.69 -22.94
N MET A 260 -5.85 6.91 -24.15
CA MET A 260 -4.68 7.76 -24.41
C MET A 260 -5.06 9.18 -24.87
N ALA A 261 -6.36 9.53 -24.86
CA ALA A 261 -6.88 10.84 -25.28
C ALA A 261 -7.30 11.77 -24.13
N THR A 262 -7.21 11.35 -22.85
CA THR A 262 -7.72 12.13 -21.70
C THR A 262 -6.65 12.48 -20.63
N VAL A 263 -5.37 12.59 -21.03
CA VAL A 263 -4.29 13.22 -20.21
C VAL A 263 -3.53 14.29 -21.01
N ALA A 264 -4.18 14.90 -22.00
CA ALA A 264 -3.64 16.05 -22.72
C ALA A 264 -4.70 17.14 -22.91
N THR A 265 -5.34 17.54 -21.81
CA THR A 265 -6.12 18.78 -21.71
C THR A 265 -5.56 19.60 -20.54
N GLY A 266 -4.38 20.14 -20.78
CA GLY A 266 -3.59 20.96 -19.88
C GLY A 266 -2.45 21.60 -20.67
N LEU A 267 -2.84 22.51 -21.57
CA LEU A 267 -2.02 23.31 -22.50
C LEU A 267 -1.28 22.59 -23.64
N THR A 268 -1.54 23.11 -24.84
CA THR A 268 -0.76 23.05 -26.09
C THR A 268 -0.61 21.68 -26.79
N CYS A 269 -1.59 21.36 -27.64
CA CYS A 269 -1.43 20.46 -28.77
C CYS A 269 -1.29 21.28 -30.07
N LEU A 270 -0.08 21.25 -30.65
CA LEU A 270 0.10 21.10 -32.09
C LEU A 270 0.28 19.59 -32.35
N ARG A 271 -0.38 19.09 -33.39
CA ARG A 271 -0.71 17.67 -33.70
C ARG A 271 0.48 16.72 -33.97
N ARG A 272 0.28 15.44 -33.57
CA ARG A 272 0.81 14.18 -34.16
C ARG A 272 0.38 14.04 -35.65
N THR A 273 0.96 13.31 -36.61
CA THR A 273 1.79 12.07 -36.69
C THR A 273 2.23 11.87 -38.16
N SER A 274 3.37 11.20 -38.39
CA SER A 274 3.67 10.12 -39.39
C SER A 274 2.84 10.04 -40.70
N SER A 275 3.36 9.79 -41.92
CA SER A 275 4.57 9.07 -42.34
C SER A 275 4.83 9.24 -43.85
N ALA A 276 6.08 8.93 -44.24
CA ALA A 276 6.55 8.42 -45.53
C ALA A 276 7.00 9.44 -46.61
N SER A 277 8.31 9.71 -46.49
CA SER A 277 9.32 9.61 -47.55
C SER A 277 9.65 10.84 -48.40
N ASN A 278 10.85 11.37 -48.07
CA ASN A 278 11.80 12.18 -48.84
C ASN A 278 11.69 13.72 -48.79
N THR A 279 12.37 14.26 -47.75
CA THR A 279 13.30 15.41 -47.75
C THR A 279 12.86 16.79 -48.26
N LEU A 280 12.53 17.64 -47.27
CA LEU A 280 12.89 19.06 -47.03
C LEU A 280 12.75 20.09 -48.17
N THR A 281 11.90 21.11 -47.96
CA THR A 281 12.28 22.47 -47.47
C THR A 281 11.04 23.29 -47.11
N CYS A 282 11.18 24.21 -46.16
CA CYS A 282 10.11 25.06 -45.62
C CYS A 282 9.99 26.36 -46.42
N GLU A 283 8.86 26.60 -47.08
CA GLU A 283 8.40 27.92 -47.54
C GLU A 283 6.90 27.85 -47.87
N ASN A 284 6.16 28.92 -47.54
CA ASN A 284 4.75 29.21 -47.89
C ASN A 284 3.59 28.53 -47.11
N VAL A 285 3.58 28.68 -45.78
CA VAL A 285 2.37 28.44 -44.95
C VAL A 285 1.38 29.63 -44.98
N ASP A 286 1.82 30.83 -45.33
CA ASP A 286 0.98 32.04 -45.29
C ASP A 286 -0.03 32.15 -46.45
N GLU A 287 0.24 31.56 -47.61
CA GLU A 287 -0.69 31.61 -48.77
C GLU A 287 -1.94 30.72 -48.57
N LEU A 288 -1.81 29.61 -47.84
CA LEU A 288 -2.94 28.73 -47.50
C LEU A 288 -3.79 29.28 -46.35
N ARG A 289 -3.18 30.07 -45.47
CA ARG A 289 -3.87 30.73 -44.35
C ARG A 289 -4.80 31.85 -44.83
N GLN A 290 -4.38 32.62 -45.84
CA GLN A 290 -5.23 33.65 -46.48
C GLN A 290 -6.43 33.05 -47.22
N SER A 291 -6.27 31.87 -47.84
CA SER A 291 -7.34 31.18 -48.60
C SER A 291 -8.47 30.66 -47.71
N LEU A 292 -8.14 30.15 -46.52
CA LEU A 292 -9.13 29.62 -45.57
C LEU A 292 -9.84 30.72 -44.77
N LEU A 293 -9.17 31.84 -44.50
CA LEU A 293 -9.80 33.02 -43.88
C LEU A 293 -10.84 33.67 -44.80
N ASN A 294 -10.62 33.66 -46.12
CA ASN A 294 -11.59 34.16 -47.10
C ASN A 294 -12.83 33.25 -47.24
N LYS A 295 -12.70 31.95 -46.99
CA LYS A 295 -13.84 31.01 -47.03
C LYS A 295 -14.71 31.11 -45.77
N ALA A 296 -14.10 31.31 -44.60
CA ALA A 296 -14.84 31.46 -43.34
C ALA A 296 -15.68 32.75 -43.25
N PHE A 297 -15.33 33.80 -44.00
CA PHE A 297 -16.10 35.05 -44.09
C PHE A 297 -17.27 35.00 -45.10
N SER A 298 -17.43 33.91 -45.87
CA SER A 298 -18.43 33.81 -46.95
C SER A 298 -19.73 33.10 -46.57
N GLY A 299 -19.91 32.65 -45.32
CA GLY A 299 -21.21 32.20 -44.80
C GLY A 299 -21.80 30.94 -45.44
N GLU A 300 -21.00 30.14 -46.15
CA GLU A 300 -21.40 28.83 -46.66
C GLU A 300 -20.80 27.73 -45.80
N LEU A 301 -21.54 27.31 -44.78
CA LEU A 301 -21.57 25.96 -44.19
C LEU A 301 -22.60 26.02 -43.05
N THR A 302 -23.83 25.65 -43.36
CA THR A 302 -24.96 25.44 -42.42
C THR A 302 -24.62 24.46 -41.31
#